data_AF-A0A5Q0SIZ0-F1
#
_entry.id   AF-A0A5Q0SIZ0-F1
#
_cell.length_a   1.000
_cell.length_b   1.000
_cell.length_c   1.000
_cell.angle_alpha   90.00
_cell.angle_beta   90.00
_cell.angle_gamma   90.00
#
_symmetry.space_group_name_H-M   'P 1'
#
loop_
_entity.id
_entity.type
_entity.pdbx_description
1 polymer ?
#
loop_
_entity_poly.entity_id
_entity_poly.type
_entity_poly.pdbx_seq_one_letter_code
_entity_poly.pdbx_strand_id
1 'polypeptide(L)'
;MKKKAIGLSNDGYYVIFITSENEVGYKKTHINEIYYISFFSILLLSILYIIFREIFILLLFVIPILIYLITIVISLNLYKPEVYEKIVTLETKDKIIKIHTANKTFIIRKGKILGLTDQI
;
A
#
# COMPACT_ATOMS: atom_id res chain seq x y z
N MET A 1 -11.30 -20.06 3.93
CA MET A 1 -11.69 -18.79 3.27
C MET A 1 -10.42 -18.04 2.85
N LYS A 2 -10.34 -17.57 1.59
CA LYS A 2 -9.18 -16.80 1.11
C LYS A 2 -9.13 -15.46 1.88
N LYS A 3 -8.16 -15.33 2.79
CA LYS A 3 -7.89 -14.10 3.55
C LYS A 3 -7.46 -13.02 2.55
N LYS A 4 -8.37 -12.10 2.18
CA LYS A 4 -8.05 -10.97 1.31
C LYS A 4 -7.69 -9.75 2.18
N ALA A 5 -6.66 -9.01 1.77
CA ALA A 5 -6.34 -7.72 2.36
C ALA A 5 -7.52 -6.76 2.15
N ILE A 6 -7.82 -5.94 3.15
CA ILE A 6 -8.88 -4.94 3.07
C ILE A 6 -8.36 -3.62 2.54
N GLY A 7 -7.07 -3.36 2.78
CA GLY A 7 -6.40 -2.23 2.18
C GLY A 7 -5.08 -1.91 2.86
N LEU A 8 -4.48 -0.84 2.36
CA LEU A 8 -3.35 -0.17 2.97
C LEU A 8 -3.87 0.86 3.98
N SER A 9 -3.16 1.00 5.09
CA SER A 9 -3.32 2.16 5.96
C SER A 9 -3.05 3.44 5.17
N ASN A 10 -3.68 4.54 5.54
CA ASN A 10 -3.59 5.80 4.79
C ASN A 10 -2.16 6.36 4.69
N ASP A 11 -1.29 5.99 5.62
CA ASP A 11 0.13 6.34 5.66
C ASP A 11 1.02 5.36 4.87
N GLY A 12 0.45 4.29 4.29
CA GLY A 12 1.15 3.28 3.50
C GLY A 12 2.03 2.32 4.31
N TYR A 13 2.10 2.46 5.63
CA TYR A 13 2.99 1.67 6.47
C TYR A 13 2.48 0.27 6.79
N TYR A 14 1.17 0.02 6.68
CA TYR A 14 0.57 -1.26 7.05
C TYR A 14 -0.39 -1.78 5.98
N VAL A 15 -0.31 -3.08 5.68
CA VAL A 15 -1.40 -3.81 5.02
C VAL A 15 -2.23 -4.44 6.11
N ILE A 16 -3.55 -4.27 6.00
CA ILE A 16 -4.51 -4.68 7.02
C ILE A 16 -5.45 -5.73 6.44
N PHE A 17 -5.68 -6.78 7.22
CA PHE A 17 -6.52 -7.94 6.94
C PHE A 17 -7.53 -8.06 8.08
N ILE A 18 -8.83 -8.11 7.82
CA ILE A 18 -9.78 -8.57 8.84
C ILE A 18 -9.82 -10.09 8.73
N THR A 19 -9.44 -10.77 9.82
CA THR A 19 -9.31 -12.23 9.87
C THR A 19 -10.57 -12.87 10.42
N SER A 20 -11.26 -12.17 11.31
CA SER A 20 -12.59 -12.50 11.84
C SER A 20 -13.30 -11.21 12.32
N GLU A 21 -14.57 -11.28 12.70
CA GLU A 21 -15.34 -10.12 13.16
C GLU A 21 -14.69 -9.34 14.32
N ASN A 22 -13.85 -10.01 15.12
CA ASN A 22 -13.21 -9.42 16.30
C ASN A 22 -11.68 -9.35 16.21
N GLU A 23 -11.09 -9.67 15.06
CA GLU A 23 -9.63 -9.76 14.91
C GLU A 23 -9.15 -9.13 13.61
N VAL A 24 -8.14 -8.28 13.76
CA VAL A 24 -7.43 -7.65 12.65
C VAL A 24 -5.99 -8.15 12.61
N GLY A 25 -5.61 -8.69 11.46
CA GLY A 25 -4.23 -9.00 11.13
C GLY A 25 -3.59 -7.81 10.40
N TYR A 26 -2.36 -7.45 10.73
CA TYR A 26 -1.62 -6.45 9.97
C TYR A 26 -0.17 -6.83 9.78
N LYS A 27 0.46 -6.21 8.80
CA LYS A 27 1.89 -6.34 8.52
C LYS A 27 2.46 -5.01 8.07
N LYS A 28 3.66 -4.69 8.56
CA LYS A 28 4.40 -3.50 8.13
C LYS A 28 4.85 -3.68 6.68
N THR A 29 4.68 -2.65 5.86
CA THR A 29 5.15 -2.63 4.48
C THR A 29 6.33 -1.68 4.28
N HIS A 30 7.04 -1.89 3.18
CA HIS A 30 8.08 -1.00 2.69
C HIS A 30 7.61 -0.19 1.47
N ILE A 31 6.29 -0.08 1.23
CA ILE A 31 5.76 0.66 0.07
C ILE A 31 6.21 2.12 0.10
N ASN A 32 6.22 2.75 1.29
CA ASN A 32 6.63 4.14 1.41
C ASN A 32 8.14 4.31 1.11
N GLU A 33 8.99 3.38 1.55
CA GLU A 33 10.42 3.38 1.21
C GLU A 33 10.63 3.24 -0.30
N ILE A 34 9.90 2.31 -0.93
CA ILE A 34 9.97 2.08 -2.38
C ILE A 34 9.42 3.27 -3.17
N TYR A 35 8.42 3.98 -2.64
CA TYR A 35 7.94 5.24 -3.20
C TYR A 35 9.07 6.28 -3.27
N TYR A 36 9.79 6.50 -2.16
CA TYR A 36 10.90 7.46 -2.14
C TYR A 36 12.04 7.03 -3.07
N ILE A 37 12.41 5.75 -3.10
CA ILE A 37 13.42 5.23 -4.03
C ILE A 37 13.01 5.48 -5.49
N SER A 38 11.75 5.22 -5.81
CA SER A 38 11.20 5.44 -7.15
C SER A 38 11.21 6.92 -7.51
N PHE A 39 10.83 7.79 -6.57
CA PHE A 39 10.86 9.23 -6.74
C PHE A 39 12.28 9.75 -7.01
N PHE A 40 13.26 9.37 -6.19
CA PHE A 40 14.66 9.79 -6.38
C PHE A 40 15.25 9.25 -7.68
N SER A 41 14.87 8.03 -8.09
CA SER A 41 15.29 7.45 -9.36
C SER A 41 14.73 8.23 -10.55
N ILE A 42 13.45 8.60 -10.51
CA ILE A 42 12.80 9.42 -11.54
C ILE A 42 13.44 10.81 -11.59
N LEU A 43 13.74 11.41 -10.45
CA LEU A 43 14.42 12.71 -10.37
C LEU A 43 15.81 12.65 -11.04
N LEU A 44 16.59 11.61 -10.74
CA LEU A 44 17.89 11.40 -11.36
C LEU A 44 17.79 11.21 -12.88
N LEU A 45 16.84 10.39 -13.35
CA LEU A 45 16.59 10.19 -14.78
C LEU A 45 16.17 11.48 -15.48
N SER A 46 15.41 12.34 -14.80
CA SER A 46 15.02 13.66 -15.32
C SER A 46 16.23 14.57 -15.52
N ILE A 47 17.15 14.59 -14.55
CA ILE A 47 18.40 15.35 -14.66
C ILE A 47 19.27 14.81 -15.81
N LEU A 48 19.42 13.49 -15.90
CA LEU A 48 20.18 12.84 -16.97
C LEU A 48 19.58 13.16 -18.35
N TYR A 49 18.26 13.12 -18.48
CA TYR A 49 17.60 13.47 -19.74
C TYR A 49 17.87 14.92 -20.16
N ILE A 50 17.87 15.87 -19.21
CA ILE A 50 18.17 17.28 -19.51
C ILE A 50 19.61 17.45 -20.01
N ILE A 51 20.56 16.72 -19.43
CA ILE A 51 21.99 16.81 -19.77
C ILE A 51 22.28 16.17 -21.14
N PHE A 52 21.83 14.93 -21.35
CA PHE A 52 22.19 14.14 -22.53
C PHE A 52 21.21 14.34 -23.69
N ARG A 53 19.96 14.74 -23.42
CA ARG A 53 18.85 14.86 -24.40
C ARG A 53 18.58 13.58 -25.21
N GLU A 54 18.99 12.44 -24.68
CA GLU A 54 18.82 11.13 -25.31
C GLU A 54 17.41 10.58 -25.07
N ILE A 55 16.71 10.23 -26.15
CA ILE A 55 15.34 9.70 -26.09
C ILE A 55 15.27 8.37 -25.32
N PHE A 56 16.35 7.58 -25.35
CA PHE A 56 16.43 6.28 -24.66
C PHE A 56 16.37 6.42 -23.13
N ILE A 57 16.75 7.57 -22.58
CA ILE A 57 16.64 7.84 -21.14
C ILE A 57 15.17 7.88 -20.71
N LEU A 58 14.26 8.32 -21.60
CA LEU A 58 12.82 8.33 -21.31
C LEU A 58 12.26 6.92 -21.11
N LEU A 59 12.80 5.91 -21.79
CA LEU A 59 12.39 4.51 -21.59
C LEU A 59 12.71 4.01 -20.18
N LEU A 60 13.77 4.52 -19.55
CA LEU A 60 14.16 4.11 -18.20
C LEU A 60 13.16 4.56 -17.12
N PHE A 61 12.31 5.57 -17.38
CA PHE A 61 11.27 6.00 -16.45
C PHE A 61 10.23 4.91 -16.16
N VAL A 62 10.05 3.97 -17.10
CA VAL A 62 9.09 2.88 -16.95
C VAL A 62 9.50 1.94 -15.82
N ILE A 63 10.81 1.74 -15.62
CA ILE A 63 11.36 0.79 -14.64
C ILE A 63 10.93 1.11 -13.19
N PRO A 64 11.19 2.31 -12.62
CA PRO A 64 10.79 2.62 -11.24
C PRO A 64 9.26 2.58 -11.06
N ILE A 65 8.48 2.96 -12.08
CA ILE A 65 7.02 2.90 -12.04
C ILE A 65 6.55 1.44 -11.92
N LEU A 66 7.10 0.55 -12.75
CA LEU A 66 6.76 -0.88 -12.69
C LEU A 66 7.15 -1.52 -11.37
N ILE A 67 8.34 -1.22 -10.84
CA ILE A 67 8.79 -1.73 -9.54
C ILE A 67 7.82 -1.30 -8.42
N TYR A 68 7.39 -0.04 -8.43
CA TYR A 68 6.43 0.46 -7.45
C TYR A 68 5.07 -0.23 -7.55
N LEU A 69 4.53 -0.38 -8.76
CA LEU A 69 3.24 -1.05 -8.99
C LEU A 69 3.27 -2.53 -8.58
N ILE A 70 4.31 -3.27 -8.97
CA ILE A 70 4.49 -4.68 -8.61
C ILE A 70 4.54 -4.82 -7.08
N THR A 71 5.28 -3.94 -6.41
CA THR A 71 5.37 -3.93 -4.94
C THR A 71 3.99 -3.77 -4.29
N ILE A 72 3.15 -2.86 -4.78
CA ILE A 72 1.77 -2.67 -4.28
C ILE A 72 0.95 -3.95 -4.49
N VAL A 73 1.01 -4.55 -5.69
CA VAL A 73 0.24 -5.75 -6.02
C VAL A 73 0.66 -6.92 -5.13
N ILE A 74 1.96 -7.14 -4.94
CA ILE A 74 2.48 -8.15 -4.02
C ILE A 74 1.98 -7.85 -2.60
N SER A 75 2.12 -6.60 -2.15
CA SER A 75 1.66 -6.08 -0.84
C SER A 75 0.21 -6.41 -0.53
N LEU A 76 -0.66 -6.26 -1.52
CA LEU A 76 -2.10 -6.47 -1.36
C LEU A 76 -2.53 -7.94 -1.53
N ASN A 77 -1.90 -8.70 -2.44
CA ASN A 77 -2.39 -10.02 -2.83
C ASN A 77 -1.64 -11.20 -2.22
N LEU A 78 -0.36 -11.05 -1.88
CA LEU A 78 0.49 -12.16 -1.46
C LEU A 78 0.91 -12.11 0.02
N TYR A 79 0.77 -10.96 0.68
CA TYR A 79 1.18 -10.88 2.08
C TYR A 79 0.21 -11.61 3.00
N LYS A 80 0.80 -12.27 4.00
CA LYS A 80 0.11 -12.82 5.15
C LYS A 80 0.28 -11.86 6.33
N PRO A 81 -0.74 -11.68 7.17
CA PRO A 81 -0.60 -10.90 8.40
C PRO A 81 0.44 -11.53 9.33
N GLU A 82 1.29 -10.68 9.91
CA GLU A 82 2.34 -11.08 10.87
C GLU A 82 1.87 -10.93 12.31
N VAL A 83 1.10 -9.87 12.58
CA VAL A 83 0.56 -9.56 13.90
C VAL A 83 -0.95 -9.60 13.84
N TYR A 84 -1.57 -10.16 14.88
CA TYR A 84 -3.00 -10.22 15.05
C TYR A 84 -3.39 -9.49 16.33
N GLU A 85 -4.37 -8.60 16.24
CA GLU A 85 -4.89 -7.85 17.39
C GLU A 85 -6.42 -7.92 17.43
N LYS A 86 -6.97 -7.87 18.66
CA LYS A 86 -8.41 -7.78 18.84
C LYS A 86 -8.91 -6.39 18.49
N ILE A 87 -10.02 -6.34 17.76
CA ILE A 87 -10.73 -5.11 17.44
C ILE A 87 -11.52 -4.71 18.69
N VAL A 88 -11.22 -3.52 19.22
CA VAL A 88 -11.95 -2.93 20.35
C VAL A 88 -13.15 -2.14 19.84
N THR A 89 -12.93 -1.36 18.79
CA THR A 89 -13.97 -0.50 18.20
C THR A 89 -13.74 -0.36 16.70
N LEU A 90 -14.83 -0.34 15.93
CA LEU A 90 -14.77 -0.11 14.49
C LEU A 90 -15.70 1.06 14.14
N GLU A 91 -15.11 2.18 13.71
CA GLU A 91 -15.87 3.34 13.23
C GLU A 91 -15.87 3.34 11.70
N THR A 92 -17.05 3.36 11.09
CA THR A 92 -17.15 3.56 9.64
C THR A 92 -17.87 4.88 9.39
N LYS A 93 -17.18 5.81 8.73
CA LYS A 93 -17.76 7.08 8.29
C LYS A 93 -17.42 7.30 6.82
N ASP A 94 -18.44 7.41 5.98
CA ASP A 94 -18.32 7.54 4.53
C ASP A 94 -17.42 6.45 3.92
N LYS A 95 -16.30 6.89 3.32
CA LYS A 95 -15.28 6.04 2.71
C LYS A 95 -14.10 5.78 3.66
N ILE A 96 -14.24 5.95 4.97
CA ILE A 96 -13.16 5.76 5.94
C ILE A 96 -13.61 4.73 6.97
N ILE A 97 -12.77 3.72 7.20
CA ILE A 97 -12.87 2.76 8.30
C ILE A 97 -11.75 3.08 9.27
N LYS A 98 -12.10 3.29 10.53
CA LYS A 98 -11.13 3.30 11.62
C LYS A 98 -11.29 2.04 12.43
N ILE A 99 -10.19 1.30 12.59
CA ILE A 99 -10.13 0.10 13.43
C ILE A 99 -9.29 0.47 14.64
N HIS A 100 -9.93 0.51 15.80
CA HIS A 100 -9.28 0.73 17.08
C HIS A 100 -8.93 -0.63 17.70
N THR A 101 -7.64 -0.84 17.95
CA THR A 101 -7.14 -1.94 18.77
C THR A 101 -6.65 -1.39 20.10
N ALA A 102 -6.28 -2.27 21.04
CA ALA A 102 -5.73 -1.85 22.33
C ALA A 102 -4.43 -1.03 22.19
N ASN A 103 -3.67 -1.25 21.10
CA ASN A 103 -2.35 -0.64 20.92
C ASN A 103 -2.32 0.45 19.85
N LYS A 104 -3.18 0.37 18.82
CA LYS A 104 -3.12 1.24 17.65
C LYS A 104 -4.49 1.54 17.07
N THR A 105 -4.59 2.64 16.34
CA THR A 105 -5.75 2.96 15.51
C THR A 105 -5.33 2.92 14.05
N PHE A 106 -5.97 2.08 13.26
CA PHE A 106 -5.74 1.99 11.82
C PHE A 106 -6.81 2.79 11.09
N ILE A 107 -6.41 3.66 10.17
CA ILE A 107 -7.32 4.42 9.32
C ILE A 107 -7.16 3.90 7.89
N ILE A 108 -8.24 3.32 7.36
CA ILE A 108 -8.31 2.73 6.02
C ILE A 108 -9.32 3.52 5.22
N ARG A 109 -8.96 3.91 4.01
CA ARG A 109 -9.92 4.53 3.08
C ARG A 109 -10.56 3.44 2.20
N LYS A 110 -11.87 3.22 2.32
CA LYS A 110 -12.67 2.44 1.37
C LYS A 110 -12.58 3.09 -0.01
N GLY A 111 -11.87 2.45 -0.92
CA GLY A 111 -11.75 2.86 -2.31
C GLY A 111 -10.97 1.83 -3.10
N LYS A 112 -11.22 1.75 -4.41
CA LYS A 112 -10.45 0.91 -5.33
C LYS A 112 -9.02 1.44 -5.42
N ILE A 113 -8.09 0.81 -4.73
CA ILE A 113 -6.67 0.97 -5.06
C ILE A 113 -6.45 0.16 -6.34
N LEU A 114 -6.25 0.85 -7.48
CA LEU A 114 -5.98 0.21 -8.78
C LEU A 114 -7.06 -0.79 -9.25
N GLY A 115 -8.32 -0.62 -8.86
CA GLY A 115 -9.40 -1.52 -9.24
C GLY A 115 -9.47 -2.85 -8.45
N LEU A 116 -8.56 -3.08 -7.50
CA LEU A 116 -8.37 -4.37 -6.81
C LEU A 116 -9.19 -4.54 -5.52
N THR A 117 -10.00 -3.57 -5.14
CA THR A 117 -10.83 -3.64 -3.94
C THR A 117 -12.30 -3.69 -4.35
N ASP A 118 -12.83 -4.90 -4.46
CA ASP A 118 -14.27 -5.12 -4.52
C ASP A 118 -14.87 -5.16 -3.11
N GLN A 119 -16.14 -4.78 -3.08
CA GLN A 119 -17.04 -4.51 -1.96
C GLN A 119 -16.72 -5.31 -0.68
N ILE A 120 -16.49 -4.57 0.41
CA ILE A 120 -16.72 -5.04 1.79
C ILE A 120 -18.23 -5.24 1.94
#